data_AF-A0A6N2WWL4-F1
#
_entry.id   AF-A0A6N2WWL4-F1
#
_cell.length_a   1.000
_cell.length_b   1.000
_cell.length_c   1.000
_cell.angle_alpha   90.00
_cell.angle_beta   90.00
_cell.angle_gamma   90.00
#
_symmetry.space_group_name_H-M   'P 1'
#
loop_
_entity.id
_entity.type
_entity.pdbx_description
1 polymer ?
#
loop_
_entity_poly.entity_id
_entity_poly.type
_entity_poly.pdbx_seq_one_letter_code
_entity_poly.pdbx_strand_id
1 'polypeptide(L)'
;MKKRLIASLLIAGYAGYACAQDVTVIYTNDLHAHVEPYKLPYIAEGKREIGGFANISTLVKQEKAKNKATFYFDAGDYFTGPYISSLTK
;
A
#
# COMPACT_ATOMS: atom_id res chain seq x y z
N MET A 1 -12.64 -15.57 -45.73
CA MET A 1 -13.34 -14.72 -44.73
C MET A 1 -12.96 -15.04 -43.29
N LYS A 2 -13.01 -16.30 -42.83
CA LYS A 2 -12.69 -16.69 -41.43
C LYS A 2 -11.30 -16.26 -40.93
N LYS A 3 -10.22 -16.42 -41.73
CA LYS A 3 -8.85 -16.06 -41.33
C LYS A 3 -8.65 -14.54 -41.14
N ARG A 4 -9.29 -13.72 -41.96
CA ARG A 4 -9.25 -12.26 -41.84
C ARG A 4 -9.99 -11.79 -40.59
N LEU A 5 -11.12 -12.43 -40.26
CA LEU A 5 -11.89 -12.16 -39.05
C LEU A 5 -11.08 -12.46 -37.77
N ILE A 6 -10.37 -13.59 -37.75
CA ILE A 6 -9.49 -13.98 -36.63
C ILE A 6 -8.33 -12.99 -36.47
N ALA A 7 -7.69 -12.58 -37.58
CA ALA A 7 -6.63 -11.59 -37.54
C ALA A 7 -7.12 -10.22 -37.01
N SER A 8 -8.31 -9.78 -37.42
CA SER A 8 -8.92 -8.54 -36.91
C SER A 8 -9.24 -8.60 -35.42
N LEU A 9 -9.73 -9.74 -34.92
CA LEU A 9 -9.99 -9.95 -33.49
C LEU A 9 -8.71 -9.93 -32.65
N LEU A 10 -7.63 -10.52 -33.17
CA LEU A 10 -6.32 -10.51 -32.49
C LEU A 10 -5.72 -9.10 -32.41
N ILE A 11 -5.81 -8.31 -33.49
CA ILE A 11 -5.29 -6.93 -33.52
C ILE A 11 -6.11 -6.02 -32.58
N ALA A 12 -7.44 -6.16 -32.57
CA ALA A 12 -8.30 -5.40 -31.67
C ALA A 12 -8.07 -5.78 -30.18
N GLY A 13 -7.84 -7.06 -29.89
CA GLY A 13 -7.47 -7.52 -28.56
C GLY A 13 -6.13 -6.95 -28.07
N TYR A 14 -5.15 -6.80 -28.96
CA TYR A 14 -3.82 -6.27 -28.63
C TYR A 14 -3.82 -4.76 -28.39
N ALA A 15 -4.61 -3.99 -29.15
CA ALA A 15 -4.73 -2.55 -28.96
C ALA A 15 -5.37 -2.17 -27.61
N GLY A 16 -6.19 -3.06 -27.03
CA GLY A 16 -6.79 -2.88 -25.70
C GLY A 16 -5.80 -2.90 -24.53
N TYR A 17 -4.56 -3.36 -24.73
CA TYR A 17 -3.52 -3.41 -23.69
C TYR A 17 -2.64 -2.15 -23.62
N ALA A 18 -2.74 -1.23 -24.58
CA ALA A 18 -1.87 -0.05 -24.67
C ALA A 18 -2.49 1.22 -24.03
N CYS A 19 -3.42 1.07 -23.09
CA CYS A 19 -3.97 2.22 -22.36
C CYS A 19 -3.02 2.61 -21.22
N ALA A 20 -2.77 3.90 -21.03
CA ALA A 20 -1.99 4.39 -19.88
C ALA A 20 -2.67 3.93 -18.57
N GLN A 21 -1.86 3.45 -17.62
CA GLN A 21 -2.35 2.93 -16.35
C GLN A 21 -1.66 3.64 -15.20
N ASP A 22 -2.43 4.08 -14.22
CA ASP A 22 -1.90 4.62 -12.98
C ASP A 22 -1.19 3.51 -12.20
N VAL A 23 0.05 3.77 -11.79
CA VAL A 23 0.82 2.93 -10.88
C VAL A 23 0.94 3.66 -9.56
N THR A 24 0.39 3.07 -8.50
CA THR A 24 0.39 3.67 -7.16
C THR A 24 1.48 3.04 -6.31
N VAL A 25 2.34 3.86 -5.70
CA VAL A 25 3.34 3.42 -4.73
C VAL A 25 3.03 4.05 -3.38
N ILE A 26 2.79 3.20 -2.39
CA ILE A 26 2.63 3.58 -0.98
C ILE A 26 3.86 3.07 -0.25
N TYR A 27 4.35 3.81 0.74
CA TYR A 27 5.49 3.36 1.52
C TYR A 27 5.41 3.78 2.99
N THR A 28 6.14 3.04 3.81
CA THR A 28 6.50 3.40 5.19
C THR A 28 8.00 3.22 5.40
N ASN A 29 8.50 3.75 6.50
CA ASN A 29 9.85 3.57 7.00
C ASN A 29 9.81 3.79 8.53
N ASP A 30 10.77 3.22 9.25
CA ASP A 30 11.01 3.51 10.68
C ASP A 30 9.74 3.35 11.54
N LEU A 31 8.98 2.28 11.30
CA LEU A 31 7.75 2.02 12.02
C LEU A 31 7.98 1.75 13.51
N HIS A 32 9.21 1.33 13.89
CA HIS A 32 9.67 1.19 15.27
C HIS A 32 8.66 0.54 16.20
N ALA A 33 8.05 -0.56 15.75
CA ALA A 33 7.06 -1.33 16.48
C ALA A 33 5.87 -0.55 17.08
N HIS A 34 5.54 0.64 16.58
CA HIS A 34 4.34 1.41 16.94
C HIS A 34 3.08 0.80 16.33
N VAL A 35 2.76 -0.42 16.79
CA VAL A 35 1.65 -1.25 16.29
C VAL A 35 0.28 -0.67 16.62
N GLU A 36 0.16 0.02 17.75
CA GLU A 36 -1.06 0.69 18.22
C GLU A 36 -0.96 2.22 18.01
N PRO A 37 -2.11 2.93 17.91
CA PRO A 37 -2.10 4.38 17.92
C PRO A 37 -1.46 4.95 19.18
N TYR A 38 -0.76 6.07 19.04
CA TYR A 38 -0.05 6.70 20.16
C TYR A 38 -0.12 8.23 20.06
N LYS A 39 0.23 8.91 21.16
CA LYS A 39 0.23 10.37 21.26
C LYS A 39 1.65 10.90 21.22
N LEU A 40 1.82 12.04 20.56
CA LEU A 40 3.09 12.77 20.51
C LEU A 40 2.89 14.18 21.06
N PRO A 41 3.75 14.68 21.95
CA PRO A 41 3.55 15.99 22.58
C PRO A 41 3.54 17.14 21.56
N TYR A 42 4.25 16.97 20.43
CA TYR A 42 4.33 17.95 19.35
C TYR A 42 3.25 17.79 18.27
N ILE A 43 2.31 16.83 18.41
CA ILE A 43 1.13 16.71 17.53
C ILE A 43 -0.13 17.00 18.33
N ALA A 44 -0.85 18.05 17.97
CA ALA A 44 -2.10 18.46 18.64
C ALA A 44 -1.97 18.50 20.17
N GLU A 45 -0.84 18.99 20.68
CA GLU A 45 -0.52 19.06 22.10
C GLU A 45 -0.65 17.70 22.84
N GLY A 46 -0.38 16.58 22.15
CA GLY A 46 -0.53 15.24 22.72
C GLY A 46 -1.98 14.80 22.94
N LYS A 47 -2.97 15.53 22.41
CA LYS A 47 -4.39 15.21 22.62
C LYS A 47 -4.92 14.21 21.59
N ARG A 48 -4.28 14.10 20.43
CA ARG A 48 -4.71 13.24 19.31
C ARG A 48 -3.81 12.01 19.18
N GLU A 49 -4.43 10.85 19.02
CA GLU A 49 -3.74 9.62 18.64
C GLU A 49 -3.47 9.57 17.13
N ILE A 50 -2.30 9.04 16.78
CA ILE A 50 -1.81 8.88 15.40
C ILE A 50 -1.21 7.49 15.19
N GLY A 51 -1.03 7.10 13.92
CA GLY A 51 -0.36 5.85 13.57
C GLY A 51 -1.24 4.61 13.78
N GLY A 52 -0.61 3.50 14.16
CA GLY A 52 -1.25 2.20 14.34
C GLY A 52 -1.31 1.38 13.05
N PHE A 53 -0.83 0.14 13.11
CA PHE A 53 -0.69 -0.75 11.94
C PHE A 53 -2.05 -1.16 11.38
N ALA A 54 -3.08 -1.26 12.22
CA ALA A 54 -4.45 -1.51 11.77
C ALA A 54 -4.98 -0.38 10.86
N ASN A 55 -4.66 0.88 11.20
CA ASN A 55 -5.04 2.05 10.41
C ASN A 55 -4.29 2.09 9.08
N ILE A 56 -2.97 1.86 9.12
CA ILE A 56 -2.12 1.77 7.91
C ILE A 56 -2.61 0.64 7.00
N SER A 57 -2.87 -0.55 7.55
CA SER A 57 -3.38 -1.70 6.78
C SER A 57 -4.71 -1.41 6.12
N THR A 58 -5.62 -0.72 6.82
CA THR A 58 -6.93 -0.33 6.27
C THR A 58 -6.75 0.62 5.09
N LEU A 59 -5.91 1.65 5.22
CA LEU A 59 -5.59 2.57 4.13
C LEU A 59 -5.02 1.82 2.92
N VAL A 60 -3.98 0.99 3.12
CA VAL A 60 -3.34 0.25 2.03
C VAL A 60 -4.32 -0.70 1.33
N LYS A 61 -5.20 -1.37 2.09
CA LYS A 61 -6.25 -2.24 1.53
C LYS A 61 -7.26 -1.45 0.70
N GLN A 62 -7.67 -0.28 1.18
CA GLN A 62 -8.57 0.61 0.44
C GLN A 62 -7.94 1.07 -0.89
N GLU A 63 -6.66 1.46 -0.88
CA GLU A 63 -5.96 1.88 -2.11
C GLU A 63 -5.75 0.72 -3.09
N LYS A 64 -5.39 -0.47 -2.59
CA LYS A 64 -5.30 -1.69 -3.43
C LYS A 64 -6.64 -2.12 -4.01
N ALA A 65 -7.75 -1.84 -3.34
CA ALA A 65 -9.09 -2.10 -3.87
C ALA A 65 -9.48 -1.12 -5.00
N LYS A 66 -9.00 0.13 -4.93
CA LYS A 66 -9.23 1.17 -5.96
C LYS A 66 -8.39 0.95 -7.21
N ASN A 67 -7.11 0.59 -7.07
CA ASN A 67 -6.19 0.37 -8.19
C ASN A 67 -5.40 -0.94 -8.03
N LYS A 68 -5.53 -1.83 -9.03
CA LYS A 68 -4.81 -3.12 -9.06
C LYS A 68 -3.28 -2.95 -9.15
N ALA A 69 -2.80 -1.89 -9.79
CA ALA A 69 -1.37 -1.59 -9.91
C ALA A 69 -0.86 -0.77 -8.70
N THR A 70 -1.20 -1.22 -7.49
CA THR A 70 -0.80 -0.57 -6.23
C THR A 70 0.21 -1.42 -5.47
N PHE A 71 1.39 -0.86 -5.22
CA PHE A 71 2.48 -1.48 -4.46
C PHE A 71 2.62 -0.79 -3.11
N TYR A 72 2.93 -1.58 -2.07
CA TYR A 72 3.20 -1.08 -0.73
C TYR A 72 4.56 -1.61 -0.28
N PHE A 73 5.46 -0.70 0.09
CA PHE A 73 6.82 -1.01 0.51
C PHE A 73 7.11 -0.50 1.91
N ASP A 74 8.08 -1.10 2.57
CA ASP A 74 8.64 -0.62 3.83
C ASP A 74 10.17 -0.56 3.70
N ALA A 75 10.79 0.50 4.21
CA ALA A 75 12.23 0.74 4.08
C ALA A 75 13.07 0.19 5.25
N GLY A 76 12.48 -0.57 6.18
CA GLY A 76 13.19 -1.14 7.34
C GLY A 76 12.93 -0.40 8.64
N ASP A 77 13.61 -0.85 9.70
CA ASP A 77 13.47 -0.36 11.08
C ASP A 77 12.03 -0.43 11.63
N TYR A 78 11.34 -1.52 11.27
CA TYR A 78 10.07 -1.88 11.91
C TYR A 78 10.23 -2.52 13.29
N PHE A 79 11.44 -3.00 13.64
CA PHE A 79 11.79 -3.47 14.99
C PHE A 79 12.28 -2.34 15.89
N THR A 80 12.32 -2.61 17.19
CA THR A 80 12.82 -1.74 18.27
C THR A 80 11.94 -0.50 18.50
N GLY A 81 11.33 -0.43 19.69
CA GLY A 81 10.36 0.60 20.07
C GLY A 81 9.51 0.13 21.26
N PRO A 82 8.16 0.12 21.16
CA PRO A 82 7.29 -0.48 22.16
C PRO A 82 7.68 -1.91 22.55
N TYR A 83 7.31 -2.30 23.78
CA TYR A 83 7.75 -3.54 24.42
C TYR A 83 7.51 -4.81 23.57
N ILE A 84 6.49 -4.82 22.72
CA ILE A 84 6.14 -5.96 21.86
C ILE A 84 7.31 -6.42 20.98
N SER A 85 8.16 -5.51 20.51
CA SER A 85 9.33 -5.88 19.70
C SER A 85 10.44 -6.58 20.47
N SER A 86 10.50 -6.39 21.79
CA SER A 86 11.59 -6.91 22.63
C SER A 86 11.22 -8.18 23.39
N LEU A 87 9.92 -8.45 23.57
CA LEU A 87 9.43 -9.56 24.39
C LEU A 87 9.27 -10.88 23.63
N THR A 88 9.44 -10.88 22.30
CA THR A 88 9.45 -12.10 21.50
C THR A 88 10.86 -12.67 21.45
N LYS A 89 11.04 -13.88 22.00
CA LYS A 89 12.25 -14.69 21.87
C LYS A 89 12.31 -15.41 20.54
#